data_AF-A0A3M1Y065-F1
#
_entry.id   AF-A0A3M1Y065-F1
#
_cell.length_a   1.000
_cell.length_b   1.000
_cell.length_c   1.000
_cell.angle_alpha   90.00
_cell.angle_beta   90.00
_cell.angle_gamma   90.00
#
_symmetry.space_group_name_H-M   'P 1'
#
loop_
_entity.id
_entity.type
_entity.pdbx_description
1 polymer ?
#
loop_
_entity_poly.entity_id
_entity_poly.type
_entity_poly.pdbx_seq_one_letter_code
_entity_poly.pdbx_strand_id
1 'polypeptide(L)'
;MNVIDIMTRSPKTIRHDATLREALELMEEVGCRHLPVLSHEKHLVGIISDRDCRLALNSPHIMRERWQDEAIINQTRVASIMSP
;
A
#
# COMPACT_ATOMS: atom_id res chain seq x y z
N MET A 1 4.85 -0.64 -30.58
CA MET A 1 5.05 -1.09 -29.19
C MET A 1 3.88 -0.54 -28.40
N ASN A 2 3.01 -1.44 -27.96
CA ASN A 2 1.82 -1.16 -27.17
C ASN A 2 2.15 -1.35 -25.69
N VAL A 3 1.38 -0.73 -24.79
CA VAL A 3 1.56 -0.89 -23.34
C VAL A 3 1.51 -2.37 -22.90
N ILE A 4 0.65 -3.16 -23.56
CA ILE A 4 0.51 -4.60 -23.33
C ILE A 4 1.79 -5.40 -23.59
N ASP A 5 2.72 -4.85 -24.37
CA ASP A 5 3.99 -5.50 -24.70
C ASP A 5 5.02 -5.37 -23.57
N ILE A 6 4.85 -4.42 -22.65
CA ILE A 6 5.84 -4.08 -21.60
C ILE A 6 5.30 -4.14 -20.17
N MET A 7 3.97 -4.19 -19.99
CA MET A 7 3.36 -4.18 -18.66
C MET A 7 3.64 -5.46 -17.87
N THR A 8 3.71 -5.35 -16.54
CA THR A 8 3.66 -6.51 -15.65
C THR A 8 2.27 -7.14 -15.73
N ARG A 9 2.20 -8.37 -16.23
CA ARG A 9 0.94 -9.13 -16.27
C ARG A 9 0.56 -9.57 -14.86
N SER A 10 -0.69 -9.35 -14.48
CA SER A 10 -1.25 -9.74 -13.18
C SER A 10 -0.44 -9.22 -11.98
N PRO A 11 -0.35 -7.88 -11.80
CA PRO A 11 0.37 -7.31 -10.67
C PRO A 11 -0.22 -7.81 -9.34
N LYS A 12 0.62 -7.89 -8.31
CA LYS A 12 0.14 -8.12 -6.95
C LYS A 12 -0.74 -6.96 -6.53
N THR A 13 -1.86 -7.27 -5.88
CA THR A 13 -2.87 -6.30 -5.47
C THR A 13 -3.13 -6.43 -3.99
N ILE A 14 -3.68 -5.39 -3.39
CA ILE A 14 -4.08 -5.38 -1.98
C ILE A 14 -5.56 -4.99 -1.87
N ARG A 15 -6.23 -5.43 -0.81
CA ARG A 15 -7.62 -5.05 -0.56
C ARG A 15 -7.71 -3.67 0.08
N HIS A 16 -8.78 -2.95 -0.21
CA HIS A 16 -9.03 -1.63 0.38
C HIS A 16 -9.11 -1.65 1.93
N ASP A 17 -9.51 -2.78 2.51
CA ASP A 17 -9.68 -2.97 3.95
C ASP A 17 -8.46 -3.59 4.60
N ALA A 18 -7.39 -3.85 3.85
CA ALA A 18 -6.11 -4.24 4.42
C ALA A 18 -5.55 -3.10 5.28
N THR A 19 -4.72 -3.49 6.22
CA THR A 19 -3.96 -2.61 7.09
C THR A 19 -2.74 -2.03 6.38
N LEU A 20 -2.23 -0.92 6.91
CA LEU A 20 -0.97 -0.35 6.49
C LEU A 20 0.20 -1.34 6.66
N ARG A 21 0.16 -2.17 7.72
CA ARG A 21 1.11 -3.28 7.92
C ARG A 21 1.17 -4.20 6.70
N GLU A 22 0.01 -4.74 6.32
CA GLU A 22 -0.10 -5.68 5.20
C GLU A 22 0.37 -5.04 3.89
N ALA A 23 0.13 -3.74 3.70
CA ALA A 23 0.62 -3.00 2.54
C ALA A 23 2.16 -2.90 2.51
N LEU A 24 2.78 -2.55 3.64
CA LEU A 24 4.24 -2.44 3.76
C LEU A 24 4.93 -3.79 3.58
N GLU A 25 4.40 -4.84 4.24
CA GLU A 25 4.92 -6.21 4.14
C GLU A 25 4.81 -6.73 2.70
N LEU A 26 3.68 -6.50 2.01
CA LEU A 26 3.50 -6.92 0.62
C LEU A 26 4.39 -6.13 -0.35
N MET A 27 4.61 -4.83 -0.11
CA MET A 27 5.55 -4.02 -0.89
C MET A 27 6.99 -4.54 -0.76
N GLU A 28 7.41 -4.91 0.46
CA GLU A 28 8.72 -5.51 0.73
C GLU A 28 8.86 -6.89 0.09
N GLU A 29 7.88 -7.78 0.28
CA GLU A 29 7.87 -9.14 -0.29
C GLU A 29 8.02 -9.12 -1.81
N VAL A 30 7.27 -8.24 -2.48
CA VAL A 30 7.21 -8.18 -3.95
C VAL A 30 8.31 -7.30 -4.53
N GLY A 31 9.01 -6.51 -3.70
CA GLY A 31 10.03 -5.57 -4.14
C GLY A 31 9.46 -4.41 -4.96
N CYS A 32 8.24 -3.96 -4.66
CA CYS A 32 7.56 -2.89 -5.38
C CYS A 32 7.15 -1.74 -4.44
N ARG A 33 6.91 -0.56 -5.00
CA ARG A 33 6.53 0.64 -4.23
C ARG A 33 5.07 1.07 -4.43
N HIS A 34 4.32 0.34 -5.26
CA HIS A 34 2.95 0.65 -5.60
C HIS A 34 2.16 -0.64 -5.70
N LEU A 35 0.96 -0.62 -5.13
CA LEU A 35 0.02 -1.73 -5.19
C LEU A 35 -1.33 -1.21 -5.72
N PRO A 36 -1.90 -1.82 -6.76
CA PRO A 36 -3.30 -1.61 -7.09
C PRO A 36 -4.19 -2.08 -5.95
N VAL A 37 -5.17 -1.27 -5.59
CA VAL A 37 -6.11 -1.54 -4.50
C VAL A 37 -7.43 -2.02 -5.08
N LEU A 38 -7.89 -3.19 -4.63
CA LEU A 38 -9.14 -3.79 -5.08
C LEU A 38 -10.23 -3.77 -4.00
N SER A 39 -11.48 -3.68 -4.45
CA SER A 39 -12.65 -3.97 -3.62
C SER A 39 -12.86 -5.47 -3.41
N HIS A 40 -13.80 -5.83 -2.54
CA HIS A 40 -14.25 -7.22 -2.37
C HIS A 40 -14.73 -7.86 -3.68
N GLU A 41 -15.30 -7.06 -4.58
CA GLU A 41 -15.80 -7.49 -5.89
C GLU A 41 -14.70 -7.57 -6.96
N LYS A 42 -13.43 -7.35 -6.57
CA LYS A 42 -12.25 -7.32 -7.45
C LYS A 42 -12.23 -6.15 -8.44
N HIS A 43 -12.96 -5.08 -8.15
CA HIS A 43 -12.86 -3.82 -8.91
C HIS A 43 -11.65 -3.01 -8.42
N LEU A 44 -10.92 -2.38 -9.34
CA LEU A 44 -9.86 -1.42 -9.00
C LEU A 44 -10.50 -0.16 -8.41
N VAL A 45 -10.11 0.20 -7.19
CA VAL A 45 -10.66 1.34 -6.44
C VAL A 45 -9.61 2.38 -6.05
N GLY A 46 -8.35 2.14 -6.42
CA GLY A 46 -7.27 3.09 -6.19
C GLY A 46 -5.88 2.45 -6.31
N ILE A 47 -4.87 3.22 -5.95
CA ILE A 47 -3.47 2.81 -5.86
C ILE A 47 -2.92 3.31 -4.53
N ILE A 48 -2.21 2.44 -3.81
CA ILE A 48 -1.42 2.82 -2.64
C ILE A 48 0.06 2.77 -2.97
N SER A 49 0.80 3.80 -2.58
CA SER A 49 2.24 3.93 -2.76
C SER A 49 3.00 3.93 -1.44
N ASP A 50 4.30 3.63 -1.50
CA ASP A 50 5.20 3.73 -0.34
C ASP A 50 5.26 5.16 0.22
N ARG A 51 4.97 6.18 -0.60
CA ARG A 51 4.83 7.57 -0.20
C ARG A 51 3.59 7.77 0.67
N ASP A 52 2.45 7.21 0.27
CA ASP A 52 1.21 7.31 1.04
C ASP A 52 1.41 6.69 2.43
N CYS A 53 2.06 5.51 2.48
CA CYS A 53 2.45 4.86 3.73
C CYS A 53 3.32 5.77 4.60
N ARG A 54 4.37 6.40 4.04
CA ARG A 54 5.25 7.31 4.79
C ARG A 54 4.57 8.58 5.28
N LEU A 55 3.62 9.12 4.50
CA LEU A 55 2.85 10.29 4.89
C LEU A 55 1.89 9.95 6.03
N ALA A 56 1.24 8.79 5.98
CA ALA A 56 0.43 8.28 7.09
C ALA A 56 1.25 8.11 8.37
N LEU A 57 2.56 7.83 8.24
CA LEU A 57 3.51 7.65 9.33
C LEU A 57 4.32 8.91 9.69
N ASN A 58 4.04 10.09 9.11
CA ASN A 58 4.72 11.37 9.43
C ASN A 58 6.28 11.33 9.46
N SER A 59 6.94 10.86 8.38
CA SER A 59 8.40 10.63 8.40
C SER A 59 9.28 11.90 8.19
N PRO A 60 10.50 11.91 8.77
CA PRO A 60 11.66 11.84 7.86
C PRO A 60 12.48 10.54 7.89
N HIS A 61 12.72 9.85 9.02
CA HIS A 61 13.47 8.58 9.06
C HIS A 61 12.92 7.71 10.20
N ILE A 62 12.56 6.45 9.92
CA ILE A 62 11.95 5.51 10.88
C ILE A 62 12.96 5.14 11.98
N MET A 63 13.00 5.93 13.05
CA MET A 63 13.62 5.56 14.32
C MET A 63 13.20 6.55 15.41
N ARG A 64 12.11 6.26 16.15
CA ARG A 64 11.97 6.44 17.63
C ARG A 64 10.48 6.43 18.03
N GLU A 65 10.19 5.61 19.05
CA GLU A 65 8.88 5.32 19.69
C GLU A 65 7.93 4.29 19.03
N ARG A 66 8.34 3.02 19.10
CA ARG A 66 7.62 1.83 18.57
C ARG A 66 6.13 1.70 18.93
N TRP A 67 5.67 2.24 20.06
CA TRP A 67 4.31 1.94 20.54
C TRP A 67 3.20 2.74 19.84
N GLN A 68 3.44 4.00 19.47
CA GLN A 68 2.45 4.80 18.72
C GLN A 68 2.38 4.36 17.25
N ASP A 69 3.54 4.03 16.67
CA ASP A 69 3.66 3.54 15.30
C ASP A 69 2.90 2.22 15.10
N GLU A 70 2.99 1.29 16.05
CA GLU A 70 2.29 0.00 15.98
C GLU A 70 0.77 0.16 15.89
N ALA A 71 0.17 1.07 16.67
CA ALA A 71 -1.27 1.29 16.60
C ALA A 71 -1.68 1.85 15.24
N ILE A 72 -0.94 2.83 14.71
CA ILE A 72 -1.20 3.43 13.40
C ILE A 72 -1.07 2.38 12.29
N ILE A 73 0.01 1.59 12.30
CA ILE A 73 0.31 0.57 11.29
C ILE A 73 -0.77 -0.53 11.26
N ASN A 74 -1.29 -0.92 12.43
CA ASN A 74 -2.27 -2.01 12.52
C ASN A 74 -3.73 -1.55 12.33
N GLN A 75 -4.03 -0.27 12.52
CA GLN A 75 -5.42 0.23 12.45
C GLN A 75 -5.71 1.04 11.18
N THR A 76 -4.70 1.67 10.58
CA THR A 76 -4.86 2.45 9.35
C THR A 76 -5.21 1.52 8.20
N ARG A 77 -6.33 1.80 7.54
CA ARG A 77 -6.78 1.04 6.36
C ARG A 77 -6.20 1.67 5.10
N VAL A 78 -5.86 0.82 4.14
CA VAL A 78 -5.37 1.22 2.81
C VAL A 78 -6.31 2.24 2.17
N ALA A 79 -7.63 2.01 2.23
CA ALA A 79 -8.64 2.91 1.68
C ALA A 79 -8.55 4.36 2.19
N SER A 80 -8.06 4.57 3.42
CA SER A 80 -8.02 5.90 4.04
C SER A 80 -6.86 6.77 3.58
N ILE A 81 -5.84 6.17 2.96
CA ILE A 81 -4.59 6.85 2.60
C ILE A 81 -4.18 6.65 1.14
N MET A 82 -4.86 5.75 0.41
CA MET A 82 -4.62 5.51 -1.01
C MET A 82 -5.03 6.70 -1.88
N SER A 83 -4.51 6.73 -3.10
CA SER A 83 -5.03 7.58 -4.17
C SER A 83 -6.20 6.88 -4.88
N PRO A 84 -7.40 7.50 -4.98
CA PRO A 84 -8.55 6.93 -5.68
C PRO A 84 -8.34 6.73 -7.18
#